data_AF-A0A8C3S7X8-F1
#
_entry.id   AF-A0A8C3S7X8-F1
#
_cell.length_a   1.000
_cell.length_b   1.000
_cell.length_c   1.000
_cell.angle_alpha   90.00
_cell.angle_beta   90.00
_cell.angle_gamma   90.00
#
_symmetry.space_group_name_H-M   'P 1'
#
loop_
_entity.id
_entity.type
_entity.pdbx_description
1 polymer ?
#
loop_
_entity_poly.entity_id
_entity_poly.type
_entity_poly.pdbx_seq_one_letter_code
_entity_poly.pdbx_strand_id
1 'polypeptide(L)'
;MEFNLFCQVFRHGDHTPCESFPTDKHKKSAWQQGFGQLTKLGIQQQYELGQYMRKRYKHFLSTVYNQFEIYVQSTDADPTLMSAQASLAGLYPLAGNQVWNPKILWQPIPVHTVPVSHDKVTVPSLGSH
;
A
#
# COMPACT_ATOMS: atom_id res chain seq x y z
N MET A 1 20.85 8.94 -19.01
CA MET A 1 20.98 8.66 -17.56
C MET A 1 20.21 7.37 -17.32
N GLU A 2 20.90 6.27 -17.02
CA GLU A 2 20.27 4.99 -16.69
C GLU A 2 19.95 4.98 -15.19
N PHE A 3 18.72 4.61 -14.84
CA PHE A 3 18.36 4.32 -13.45
C PHE A 3 18.74 2.87 -13.19
N ASN A 4 19.59 2.63 -12.20
CA ASN A 4 20.03 1.26 -11.86
C ASN A 4 19.27 0.70 -10.64
N LEU A 5 18.68 1.56 -9.83
CA LEU A 5 17.86 1.21 -8.67
C LEU A 5 17.04 2.44 -8.27
N PHE A 6 15.81 2.23 -7.80
CA PHE A 6 15.08 3.23 -7.03
C PHE A 6 14.44 2.60 -5.80
N CYS A 7 14.32 3.37 -4.73
CA CYS A 7 13.59 3.00 -3.53
C CYS A 7 12.48 4.04 -3.32
N GLN A 8 11.28 3.56 -3.02
CA GLN A 8 10.15 4.40 -2.70
C GLN A 8 9.63 4.05 -1.32
N VAL A 9 9.58 5.05 -0.45
CA VAL A 9 8.90 5.00 0.85
C VAL A 9 7.70 5.92 0.77
N PHE A 10 6.55 5.46 1.23
CA PHE A 10 5.31 6.24 1.23
C PHE A 10 4.47 5.88 2.45
N ARG A 11 3.64 6.84 2.88
CA ARG A 11 2.66 6.63 3.95
C ARG A 11 1.44 5.90 3.39
N HIS A 12 0.73 5.19 4.25
CA HIS A 12 -0.62 4.70 3.97
C HIS A 12 -1.56 5.83 3.49
N GLY A 13 -2.67 5.46 2.84
CA GLY A 13 -3.71 6.41 2.45
C GLY A 13 -4.51 6.93 3.65
N ASP A 14 -5.51 7.75 3.37
CA ASP A 14 -6.51 8.19 4.36
C ASP A 14 -7.09 7.01 5.16
N HIS A 15 -7.13 7.16 6.49
CA HIS A 15 -7.63 6.15 7.42
C HIS A 15 -8.44 6.81 8.53
N THR A 16 -9.31 6.02 9.15
CA THR A 16 -10.10 6.46 10.31
C THR A 16 -9.19 6.74 11.51
N PRO A 17 -9.61 7.60 12.46
CA PRO A 17 -8.82 7.90 13.66
C PRO A 17 -8.41 6.62 14.39
N CYS A 18 -7.18 6.56 14.92
CA CYS A 18 -6.71 5.40 15.69
C CYS A 18 -7.32 5.38 17.10
N GLU A 19 -7.58 6.56 17.64
CA GLU A 19 -8.17 6.78 18.95
C GLU A 19 -9.07 8.03 18.91
N SER A 20 -9.81 8.23 19.98
CA SER A 20 -10.74 9.34 20.15
C SER A 20 -10.60 9.91 21.55
N PHE A 21 -10.80 11.21 21.70
CA PHE A 21 -10.68 11.87 22.99
C PHE A 21 -11.99 11.72 23.81
N PRO A 22 -11.94 11.81 25.15
CA PRO A 22 -13.10 11.47 25.99
C PRO A 22 -14.41 12.18 25.63
N THR A 23 -14.33 13.47 25.28
CA THR A 23 -15.48 14.32 24.95
C THR A 23 -15.88 14.32 23.47
N ASP A 24 -15.26 13.46 22.66
CA ASP A 24 -15.59 13.36 21.24
C ASP A 24 -17.00 12.81 21.05
N LYS A 25 -17.78 13.47 20.18
CA LYS A 25 -19.14 13.05 19.81
C LYS A 25 -19.13 11.87 18.85
N HIS A 26 -18.06 11.69 18.07
CA HIS A 26 -17.95 10.65 17.06
C HIS A 26 -17.15 9.46 17.58
N LYS A 27 -17.83 8.58 18.33
CA LYS A 27 -17.25 7.34 18.85
C LYS A 27 -16.95 6.35 17.72
N LYS A 28 -16.28 5.23 18.06
CA LYS A 28 -15.86 4.18 17.11
C LYS A 28 -16.99 3.70 16.17
N SER A 29 -18.23 3.62 16.65
CA SER A 29 -19.40 3.21 15.85
C SER A 29 -19.79 4.20 14.74
N ALA A 30 -19.33 5.46 14.79
CA ALA A 30 -19.53 6.42 13.71
C ALA A 30 -18.69 6.09 12.46
N TRP A 31 -17.71 5.19 12.60
CA TRP A 31 -16.80 4.77 11.54
C TRP A 31 -17.16 3.36 11.12
N GLN A 32 -17.63 3.16 9.88
CA GLN A 32 -18.13 1.85 9.40
C GLN A 32 -17.08 0.74 9.53
N GLN A 33 -15.81 1.07 9.28
CA GLN A 33 -14.67 0.15 9.41
C GLN A 33 -14.11 0.09 10.83
N GLY A 34 -14.56 0.96 11.75
CA GLY A 34 -13.92 1.18 13.05
C GLY A 34 -12.71 2.11 12.97
N PHE A 35 -11.93 2.16 14.05
CA PHE A 35 -10.74 3.00 14.20
C PHE A 35 -9.49 2.39 13.58
N GLY A 36 -8.59 3.25 13.11
CA GLY A 36 -7.28 2.89 12.55
C GLY A 36 -7.37 2.11 11.24
N GLN A 37 -8.46 2.22 10.49
CA GLN A 37 -8.73 1.42 9.30
C GLN A 37 -8.70 2.27 8.04
N LEU A 38 -8.15 1.74 6.95
CA LEU A 38 -8.05 2.45 5.68
C LEU A 38 -9.44 2.75 5.11
N THR A 39 -9.66 3.98 4.66
CA THR A 39 -10.93 4.38 4.06
C THR A 39 -10.98 4.08 2.57
N LYS A 40 -12.16 4.17 1.96
CA LYS A 40 -12.31 4.10 0.49
C LYS A 40 -11.52 5.21 -0.22
N LEU A 41 -11.43 6.39 0.39
CA LEU A 41 -10.60 7.49 -0.09
C LEU A 41 -9.11 7.10 -0.04
N GLY A 42 -8.67 6.49 1.06
CA GLY A 42 -7.29 6.02 1.20
C GLY A 42 -6.91 4.96 0.17
N ILE A 43 -7.82 4.03 -0.13
CA ILE A 43 -7.63 3.04 -1.21
C ILE A 43 -7.45 3.74 -2.56
N GLN A 44 -8.32 4.70 -2.89
CA GLN A 44 -8.26 5.44 -4.15
C GLN A 44 -6.94 6.24 -4.28
N GLN A 45 -6.53 6.93 -3.23
CA GLN A 45 -5.26 7.67 -3.19
C GLN A 45 -4.05 6.78 -3.49
N GLN A 46 -4.03 5.58 -2.89
CA GLN A 46 -2.93 4.63 -3.07
C GLN A 46 -2.95 3.99 -4.46
N TYR A 47 -4.13 3.72 -5.00
CA TYR A 47 -4.29 3.29 -6.38
C TYR A 47 -3.77 4.34 -7.38
N GLU A 48 -4.13 5.62 -7.20
CA GLU A 48 -3.64 6.73 -8.01
C GLU A 48 -2.13 6.92 -7.90
N LEU A 49 -1.57 6.74 -6.69
CA LEU A 49 -0.12 6.72 -6.48
C LEU A 49 0.55 5.62 -7.32
N GLY A 50 -0.04 4.42 -7.36
CA GLY A 50 0.40 3.32 -8.22
C GLY A 50 0.39 3.68 -9.71
N GLN A 51 -0.69 4.31 -10.18
CA GLN A 51 -0.80 4.78 -11.57
C GLN A 51 0.25 5.84 -11.91
N TYR A 52 0.49 6.77 -10.99
CA TYR A 52 1.56 7.76 -11.11
C TYR A 52 2.92 7.07 -11.27
N MET A 53 3.24 6.09 -10.42
CA MET A 53 4.48 5.32 -10.50
C MET A 53 4.60 4.55 -11.82
N ARG A 54 3.52 3.92 -12.31
CA ARG A 54 3.49 3.24 -13.62
C ARG A 54 3.86 4.17 -14.76
N LYS A 55 3.34 5.41 -14.73
CA LYS A 55 3.66 6.44 -15.73
C LYS A 55 5.10 6.93 -15.59
N ARG A 56 5.53 7.20 -14.36
CA ARG A 56 6.86 7.72 -14.00
C ARG A 56 7.99 6.76 -14.39
N TYR A 57 7.79 5.46 -14.16
CA TYR A 57 8.80 4.41 -14.32
C TYR A 57 8.51 3.47 -15.50
N LYS A 58 7.73 3.92 -16.49
CA LYS A 58 7.29 3.06 -17.62
C LYS A 58 8.41 2.45 -18.45
N HIS A 59 9.58 3.07 -18.45
CA HIS A 59 10.78 2.61 -19.17
C HIS A 59 11.77 1.85 -18.28
N PHE A 60 11.52 1.82 -16.97
CA PHE A 60 12.35 1.14 -15.98
C PHE A 60 11.71 -0.17 -15.51
N LEU A 61 10.39 -0.19 -15.30
CA LEU A 61 9.63 -1.38 -14.90
C LEU A 61 8.96 -2.06 -16.10
N SER A 62 9.06 -3.38 -16.15
CA SER A 62 8.30 -4.20 -17.11
C SER A 62 6.81 -3.91 -17.02
N THR A 63 6.11 -3.95 -18.15
CA THR A 63 4.64 -3.81 -18.19
C THR A 63 3.97 -4.93 -17.40
N VAL A 64 4.54 -6.12 -17.45
CA VAL A 64 4.13 -7.30 -16.71
C VAL A 64 4.88 -7.35 -15.37
N TYR A 65 4.19 -7.71 -14.29
CA TYR A 65 4.84 -7.95 -13.00
C TYR A 65 5.92 -9.03 -13.15
N ASN A 66 7.10 -8.73 -12.62
CA ASN A 66 8.24 -9.62 -12.57
C ASN A 66 8.79 -9.63 -11.14
N GLN A 67 8.80 -10.80 -10.51
CA GLN A 67 9.28 -10.97 -9.13
C GLN A 67 10.76 -10.63 -8.94
N PHE A 68 11.55 -10.59 -10.02
CA PHE A 68 12.97 -10.22 -9.97
C PHE A 68 13.22 -8.72 -10.12
N GLU A 69 12.20 -7.91 -10.43
CA GLU A 69 12.33 -6.46 -10.64
C GLU A 69 11.92 -5.62 -9.42
N ILE A 70 10.99 -6.12 -8.61
CA ILE A 70 10.46 -5.38 -7.47
C ILE A 70 10.41 -6.24 -6.21
N TYR A 71 10.66 -5.58 -5.09
CA TYR A 71 10.42 -6.11 -3.75
C TYR A 71 9.56 -5.11 -2.99
N VAL A 72 8.53 -5.59 -2.31
CA VAL A 72 7.57 -4.75 -1.59
C VAL A 72 7.51 -5.19 -0.15
N GLN A 73 7.77 -4.25 0.76
CA GLN A 73 7.65 -4.45 2.19
C GLN A 73 6.75 -3.39 2.80
N SER A 74 5.95 -3.78 3.79
CA SER A 74 5.07 -2.92 4.56
C SER A 74 5.26 -3.19 6.05
N THR A 75 4.91 -2.21 6.90
CA THR A 75 4.74 -2.46 8.33
C THR A 75 3.57 -3.43 8.54
N ASP A 76 3.61 -4.19 9.63
CA ASP A 76 2.56 -5.12 10.02
C ASP A 76 1.33 -4.41 10.62
N ALA A 77 0.64 -3.65 9.77
CA ALA A 77 -0.59 -2.94 10.10
C ALA A 77 -1.54 -2.93 8.90
N ASP A 78 -2.84 -3.08 9.16
CA ASP A 78 -3.86 -3.17 8.09
C ASP A 78 -3.79 -1.98 7.11
N PRO A 79 -3.73 -0.70 7.54
CA PRO A 79 -3.75 0.40 6.60
C PRO A 79 -2.55 0.41 5.65
N THR A 80 -1.39 -0.04 6.10
CA THR A 80 -0.16 -0.06 5.29
C THR A 80 -0.13 -1.25 4.36
N LEU A 81 -0.58 -2.43 4.80
CA LEU A 81 -0.72 -3.61 3.94
C LEU A 81 -1.74 -3.37 2.82
N MET A 82 -2.92 -2.85 3.17
CA MET A 82 -3.97 -2.52 2.20
C MET A 82 -3.53 -1.40 1.25
N SER A 83 -2.81 -0.39 1.75
CA SER A 83 -2.26 0.68 0.89
C SER A 83 -1.26 0.13 -0.13
N ALA A 84 -0.33 -0.73 0.29
CA ALA A 84 0.62 -1.36 -0.62
C ALA A 84 -0.10 -2.18 -1.72
N GLN A 85 -1.12 -2.97 -1.35
CA GLN A 85 -1.92 -3.72 -2.32
C GLN A 85 -2.66 -2.81 -3.31
N ALA A 86 -3.26 -1.71 -2.83
CA ALA A 86 -3.94 -0.74 -3.69
C ALA A 86 -2.97 -0.05 -4.66
N SER A 87 -1.78 0.35 -4.19
CA SER A 87 -0.73 0.88 -5.07
C SER A 87 -0.25 -0.12 -6.09
N LEU A 88 -0.10 -1.39 -5.73
CA LEU A 88 0.29 -2.43 -6.67
C LEU A 88 -0.78 -2.69 -7.74
N ALA A 89 -2.06 -2.59 -7.39
CA ALA A 89 -3.15 -2.67 -8.35
C ALA A 89 -3.10 -1.52 -9.38
N GLY A 90 -2.71 -0.31 -8.96
CA GLY A 90 -2.51 0.82 -9.89
C GLY A 90 -1.21 0.74 -10.69
N LEU A 91 -0.17 0.11 -10.13
CA LEU A 91 1.14 -0.03 -10.75
C LEU A 91 1.16 -1.11 -11.84
N TYR A 92 0.48 -2.23 -11.63
CA TYR A 92 0.43 -3.38 -12.53
C TYR A 92 -1.01 -3.76 -12.92
N PRO A 93 -1.71 -2.90 -13.69
CA PRO A 93 -3.02 -3.24 -14.23
C PRO A 93 -2.89 -4.43 -15.20
N LEU A 94 -3.80 -5.40 -15.10
CA LEU A 94 -3.81 -6.57 -15.99
C LEU A 94 -4.29 -6.18 -17.40
N ALA A 95 -3.56 -6.64 -18.42
CA ALA A 95 -3.95 -6.51 -19.82
C ALA A 95 -3.61 -7.77 -20.63
N GLY A 96 -4.38 -8.00 -21.70
CA GLY A 96 -4.12 -9.07 -22.67
C GLY A 96 -4.06 -10.46 -22.03
N ASN A 97 -2.99 -11.19 -22.32
CA ASN A 97 -2.79 -12.58 -21.89
C ASN A 97 -2.54 -12.75 -20.37
N GLN A 98 -2.35 -11.67 -19.62
CA GLN A 98 -2.18 -11.71 -18.17
C GLN A 98 -3.51 -11.84 -17.41
N VAL A 99 -4.63 -11.55 -18.09
CA VAL A 99 -5.96 -11.60 -17.49
C VAL A 99 -6.34 -13.05 -17.24
N TRP A 100 -6.21 -13.50 -15.99
CA TRP A 100 -6.63 -14.83 -15.55
C TRP A 100 -8.16 -14.91 -15.34
N ASN A 101 -8.81 -13.77 -15.08
CA ASN A 101 -10.25 -13.66 -14.93
C ASN A 101 -10.76 -12.33 -15.53
N PRO A 102 -11.63 -12.35 -16.56
CA PRO A 102 -12.10 -11.14 -17.23
C PRO A 102 -12.98 -10.24 -16.36
N LYS A 103 -13.50 -10.75 -15.22
CA LYS A 103 -14.26 -9.95 -14.25
C LYS A 103 -13.39 -9.33 -13.16
N ILE A 104 -12.12 -9.74 -13.06
CA ILE A 104 -11.19 -9.32 -12.00
C ILE A 104 -9.89 -8.85 -12.68
N LEU A 105 -9.80 -7.54 -12.93
CA LEU A 105 -8.61 -6.90 -13.51
C LEU A 105 -7.53 -6.63 -12.47
N TRP A 106 -7.27 -7.61 -11.61
CA TRP A 106 -6.31 -7.56 -10.51
C TRP A 106 -5.55 -8.88 -10.44
N GLN A 107 -4.29 -8.83 -10.05
CA GLN A 107 -3.46 -10.00 -9.74
C GLN A 107 -2.85 -9.88 -8.35
N PRO A 108 -2.65 -11.01 -7.66
CA PRO A 108 -1.89 -11.01 -6.42
C PRO A 108 -0.44 -10.66 -6.70
N ILE A 109 0.07 -9.65 -5.99
CA ILE A 109 1.50 -9.33 -5.92
C ILE A 109 1.90 -9.41 -4.44
N PRO A 110 2.98 -10.14 -4.09
CA PRO A 110 3.40 -10.28 -2.70
C PRO A 110 3.73 -8.94 -2.04
N VAL A 111 3.24 -8.76 -0.81
CA VAL A 111 3.64 -7.68 0.10
C VAL A 111 4.21 -8.35 1.35
N HIS A 112 5.51 -8.17 1.58
CA HIS A 112 6.20 -8.74 2.73
C HIS A 112 5.98 -7.86 3.96
N THR A 113 5.93 -8.49 5.12
CA THR A 113 5.82 -7.80 6.40
C THR A 113 6.68 -8.54 7.44
N VAL A 114 7.05 -7.82 8.48
CA VAL A 114 7.74 -8.35 9.65
C VAL A 114 6.95 -7.87 10.87
N PRO A 115 6.71 -8.72 11.88
CA PRO A 115 6.02 -8.31 13.09
C PRO A 115 6.63 -7.02 13.67
N VAL A 116 5.79 -6.09 14.14
CA VAL A 116 6.21 -4.74 14.60
C VAL A 116 7.38 -4.80 15.59
N SER A 117 7.39 -5.79 16.49
CA SER A 117 8.45 -5.99 17.50
C SER A 117 9.83 -6.35 16.92
N HIS A 118 9.88 -6.79 15.66
CA HIS A 118 11.08 -7.22 14.96
C HIS A 118 11.40 -6.32 13.75
N ASP A 119 10.56 -5.34 13.44
CA ASP A 119 10.76 -4.44 12.31
C ASP A 119 11.76 -3.34 12.68
N LYS A 120 12.98 -3.45 12.15
CA LYS A 120 14.06 -2.47 12.32
C LYS A 120 14.21 -1.51 11.14
N VAL A 121 13.38 -1.67 10.11
CA VAL A 121 13.53 -0.98 8.81
C VAL A 121 12.44 0.08 8.63
N THR A 122 11.19 -0.26 8.93
CA THR A 122 10.04 0.62 8.65
C THR A 122 9.35 1.16 9.89
N VAL A 123 9.61 0.57 11.06
CA VAL A 123 9.20 1.11 12.36
C VAL A 123 10.40 1.80 13.00
N PRO A 124 10.32 3.10 13.36
CA PRO A 124 11.37 3.74 14.14
C PRO A 124 11.53 2.97 15.45
N SER A 125 12.78 2.68 15.86
CA SER A 125 13.03 2.19 17.21
C SER A 125 12.43 3.19 18.19
N LEU A 126 11.29 2.84 18.79
CA LEU A 126 10.74 3.59 19.91
C LEU A 126 11.84 3.57 20.97
N GLY A 127 12.51 4.71 21.15
CA GLY A 127 13.37 4.91 22.30
C GLY A 127 12.52 4.60 23.53
N SER A 128 13.02 3.70 24.37
CA SER A 128 12.42 3.40 25.67
C SER A 128 12.31 4.71 26.45
N HIS A 129 11.09 5.23 26.54
CA HIS A 129 10.70 6.23 27.53
C HIS A 129 10.11 5.51 28.73
#